data_AF-A0A7S0H199-F1
#
_entry.id   AF-A0A7S0H199-F1
#
_cell.length_a   1.000
_cell.length_b   1.000
_cell.length_c   1.000
_cell.angle_alpha   90.00
_cell.angle_beta   90.00
_cell.angle_gamma   90.00
#
_symmetry.space_group_name_H-M   'P 1'
#
loop_
_entity.id
_entity.type
_entity.pdbx_description
1 polymer ?
#
loop_
_entity_poly.entity_id
_entity_poly.type
_entity_poly.pdbx_seq_one_letter_code
_entity_poly.pdbx_strand_id
1 'polypeptide(L)'
;ARMSSLKPTTPLGMAASPSLLSPDENPPPAGPRVEIETEKRSFFFRFPPTRKVSNEATLQVINTGTCALLAEWRPEVESKEKHSFSLANSSAFLAPGETLDTLISFRPVKKGLAVVHYTLHTSPKAIFGYSDIVQMNADNAQLGKMMGIAEEDPKPEEKKIRLTFSGMSVEDDNSLRARQRAHAEVEKDVIFGTMRDIVVGIVAKVKPSVPPKEERPKLFYRVNRPLRLYYTPKVLSQFEDLSSSVLAAQTRRIRNNEIWDYSVKSLTKWIDSVPTRRAYKVKAFKAGLNRLVKAAKLNHLRILLRSKSSSVCLLTLRDAFQGYRGTSKNPTIYLHPCRPK
;
A
#
# COMPACT_ATOMS: atom_id res chain seq x y z
N ALA A 1 -43.79 -52.03 28.66
CA ALA A 1 -44.13 -51.42 29.98
C ALA A 1 -44.06 -49.91 29.79
N ARG A 2 -45.20 -49.19 29.68
CA ARG A 2 -45.86 -48.45 30.77
C ARG A 2 -44.82 -47.62 31.55
N MET A 3 -44.87 -46.28 31.55
CA MET A 3 -45.97 -45.53 32.15
C MET A 3 -46.24 -44.17 31.46
N SER A 4 -47.52 -43.96 31.19
CA SER A 4 -48.20 -42.70 30.92
C SER A 4 -48.43 -41.93 32.23
N SER A 5 -48.00 -40.68 32.32
CA SER A 5 -48.39 -39.76 33.40
C SER A 5 -49.44 -38.77 32.88
N LEU A 6 -50.66 -38.92 33.40
CA LEU A 6 -51.81 -38.06 33.16
C LEU A 6 -51.92 -36.96 34.23
N LYS A 7 -52.42 -35.79 33.77
CA LYS A 7 -53.25 -34.77 34.47
C LYS A 7 -52.53 -33.72 35.36
N PRO A 8 -53.04 -32.47 35.45
CA PRO A 8 -54.46 -32.14 35.63
C PRO A 8 -55.09 -31.07 34.72
N THR A 9 -56.40 -31.22 34.59
CA THR A 9 -57.40 -30.38 33.94
C THR A 9 -57.71 -29.19 34.85
N THR A 10 -57.52 -27.96 34.36
CA THR A 10 -57.83 -26.71 35.07
C THR A 10 -59.35 -26.44 35.03
N PRO A 11 -59.98 -25.95 36.11
CA PRO A 11 -61.42 -25.75 36.14
C PRO A 11 -61.85 -24.51 35.34
N LEU A 12 -62.97 -24.67 34.63
CA LEU A 12 -63.83 -23.59 34.17
C LEU A 12 -64.36 -22.79 35.36
N GLY A 13 -64.35 -21.46 35.23
CA GLY A 13 -65.33 -20.59 35.88
C GLY A 13 -64.75 -19.66 36.94
N MET A 14 -64.48 -18.42 36.54
CA MET A 14 -64.85 -17.25 37.33
C MET A 14 -65.40 -16.18 36.39
N ALA A 15 -66.64 -15.78 36.66
CA ALA A 15 -67.32 -14.68 36.00
C ALA A 15 -66.52 -13.39 36.19
N ALA A 16 -66.29 -12.67 35.09
CA ALA A 16 -65.72 -11.33 35.13
C ALA A 16 -66.68 -10.41 35.91
N SER A 17 -66.21 -9.92 37.06
CA SER A 17 -66.85 -8.81 37.75
C SER A 17 -66.76 -7.56 36.85
N PRO A 18 -67.85 -6.79 36.66
CA PRO A 18 -67.78 -5.53 35.95
C PRO A 18 -66.97 -4.56 36.80
N SER A 19 -65.73 -4.32 36.40
CA SER A 19 -64.87 -3.31 36.99
C SER A 19 -65.57 -1.95 36.89
N LEU A 20 -65.90 -1.39 38.05
CA LEU A 20 -66.34 0.00 38.20
C LEU A 20 -65.29 0.91 37.56
N LEU A 21 -65.68 1.56 36.45
CA LEU A 21 -64.93 2.61 35.79
C LEU A 21 -64.72 3.76 36.78
N SER A 22 -63.46 3.98 37.15
CA SER A 22 -63.02 5.18 37.85
C SER A 22 -63.35 6.42 36.98
N PRO A 23 -64.07 7.43 37.48
CA PRO A 23 -64.58 8.54 36.66
C PRO A 23 -63.54 9.62 36.34
N ASP A 24 -62.26 9.30 36.29
CA ASP A 24 -61.16 10.27 36.12
C ASP A 24 -60.48 10.20 34.74
N GLU A 25 -61.19 9.65 33.75
CA GLU A 25 -60.76 9.67 32.35
C GLU A 25 -61.20 10.99 31.72
N ASN A 26 -60.28 11.96 31.67
CA ASN A 26 -60.38 13.02 30.68
C ASN A 26 -60.66 12.37 29.32
N PRO A 27 -61.76 12.73 28.62
CA PRO A 27 -62.06 12.14 27.34
C PRO A 27 -60.84 12.28 26.44
N PRO A 28 -60.44 11.21 25.71
CA PRO A 28 -59.27 11.26 24.86
C PRO A 28 -59.41 12.47 23.93
N PRO A 29 -58.39 13.34 23.86
CA PRO A 29 -58.49 14.57 23.08
C PRO A 29 -58.87 14.22 21.64
N ALA A 30 -59.95 14.83 21.15
CA ALA A 30 -60.47 14.56 19.82
C ALA A 30 -59.44 14.94 18.76
N GLY A 31 -59.16 14.02 17.82
CA GLY A 31 -58.30 14.28 16.68
C GLY A 31 -57.18 13.26 16.46
N PRO A 32 -56.28 13.54 15.50
CA PRO A 32 -55.17 12.67 15.15
C PRO A 32 -54.11 12.65 16.26
N ARG A 33 -53.83 11.49 16.83
CA ARG A 33 -52.79 11.35 17.86
C ARG A 33 -52.03 10.05 17.67
N VAL A 34 -50.70 10.18 17.66
CA VAL A 34 -49.80 9.04 17.59
C VAL A 34 -48.81 9.10 18.74
N GLU A 35 -48.56 7.93 19.31
CA GLU A 35 -47.60 7.69 20.38
C GLU A 35 -46.63 6.57 19.95
N ILE A 36 -45.40 6.67 20.43
CA ILE A 36 -44.37 5.67 20.22
C ILE A 36 -44.17 4.99 21.57
N GLU A 37 -44.32 3.67 21.61
CA GLU A 37 -44.27 2.89 22.86
C GLU A 37 -42.92 3.06 23.58
N THR A 38 -41.85 3.32 22.83
CA THR A 38 -40.52 3.54 23.39
C THR A 38 -40.31 5.00 23.80
N GLU A 39 -39.96 5.24 25.07
CA GLU A 39 -39.49 6.56 25.54
C GLU A 39 -38.21 7.03 24.82
N LYS A 40 -37.44 6.08 24.29
CA LYS A 40 -36.18 6.33 23.59
C LYS A 40 -36.45 6.91 22.20
N ARG A 41 -36.08 8.17 21.99
CA ARG A 41 -36.06 8.81 20.66
C ARG A 41 -34.78 8.52 19.86
N SER A 42 -33.87 7.72 20.40
CA SER A 42 -32.60 7.35 19.78
C SER A 42 -32.34 5.86 19.87
N PHE A 43 -31.89 5.29 18.75
CA PHE A 43 -31.51 3.88 18.65
C PHE A 43 -30.04 3.78 18.25
N PHE A 44 -29.30 2.93 18.95
CA PHE A 44 -27.89 2.67 18.68
C PHE A 44 -27.69 1.23 18.26
N PHE A 45 -27.18 1.04 17.05
CA PHE A 45 -26.88 -0.26 16.45
C PHE A 45 -25.37 -0.46 16.42
N ARG A 46 -24.92 -1.64 16.84
CA ARG A 46 -23.50 -2.01 16.75
C ARG A 46 -23.37 -3.16 15.77
N PHE A 47 -22.77 -2.91 14.62
CA PHE A 47 -22.59 -3.94 13.62
C PHE A 47 -21.29 -4.70 13.89
N PRO A 48 -21.35 -6.01 14.22
CA PRO A 48 -20.15 -6.78 14.49
C PRO A 48 -19.32 -6.96 13.20
N PRO A 49 -17.99 -7.06 13.32
CA PRO A 49 -17.08 -7.20 12.17
C PRO A 49 -17.35 -8.46 11.33
N THR A 50 -18.03 -9.46 11.88
CA THR A 50 -18.29 -10.76 11.24
C THR A 50 -19.28 -10.71 10.07
N ARG A 51 -19.86 -9.55 9.73
CA ARG A 51 -20.80 -9.31 8.61
C ARG A 51 -22.07 -10.19 8.56
N LYS A 52 -22.28 -11.05 9.56
CA LYS A 52 -23.29 -12.13 9.50
C LYS A 52 -24.61 -11.81 10.21
N VAL A 53 -24.67 -10.77 11.04
CA VAL A 53 -25.90 -10.40 11.76
C VAL A 53 -26.04 -8.88 11.74
N SER A 54 -27.06 -8.37 11.05
CA SER A 54 -27.53 -7.01 11.29
C SER A 54 -28.28 -6.99 12.62
N ASN A 55 -27.95 -6.03 13.48
CA ASN A 55 -28.81 -5.78 14.63
C ASN A 55 -30.13 -5.23 14.08
N GLU A 56 -31.22 -5.88 14.47
CA GLU A 56 -32.58 -5.46 14.18
C GLU A 56 -33.20 -4.89 15.45
N ALA A 57 -34.00 -3.85 15.31
CA ALA A 57 -34.80 -3.30 16.40
C ALA A 57 -36.21 -3.06 15.87
N THR A 58 -37.21 -3.41 16.68
CA THR A 58 -38.62 -3.15 16.34
C THR A 58 -39.06 -1.89 17.06
N LEU A 59 -39.77 -1.02 16.34
CA LEU A 59 -40.38 0.20 16.84
C LEU A 59 -41.90 0.10 16.68
N GLN A 60 -42.62 0.23 17.78
CA GLN A 60 -44.09 0.22 17.78
C GLN A 60 -44.64 1.65 17.80
N VAL A 61 -45.52 1.95 16.86
CA VAL A 61 -46.19 3.23 16.73
C VAL A 61 -47.70 3.01 16.85
N ILE A 62 -48.33 3.60 17.84
CA ILE A 62 -49.74 3.36 18.17
C ILE A 62 -50.56 4.60 17.83
N ASN A 63 -51.66 4.43 17.09
CA ASN A 63 -52.64 5.48 16.90
C ASN A 63 -53.57 5.56 18.12
N THR A 64 -53.31 6.50 19.02
CA THR A 64 -54.13 6.76 20.20
C THR A 64 -55.19 7.85 19.94
N GLY A 65 -55.32 8.30 18.70
CA GLY A 65 -56.30 9.30 18.28
C GLY A 65 -57.67 8.70 17.99
N THR A 66 -58.62 9.56 17.66
CA THR A 66 -60.00 9.16 17.35
C THR A 66 -60.26 8.97 15.85
N CYS A 67 -59.30 9.33 14.99
CA CYS A 67 -59.42 9.19 13.55
C CYS A 67 -58.29 8.33 12.98
N ALA A 68 -58.51 7.81 11.77
CA ALA A 68 -57.50 7.03 11.09
C ALA A 68 -56.44 7.92 10.41
N LEU A 69 -55.22 7.40 10.36
CA LEU A 69 -54.04 8.17 9.98
C LEU A 69 -53.20 7.41 8.96
N LEU A 70 -52.67 8.13 7.97
CA LEU A 70 -51.55 7.65 7.19
C LEU A 70 -50.25 8.05 7.89
N ALA A 71 -49.51 7.05 8.36
CA ALA A 71 -48.21 7.21 9.00
C ALA A 71 -47.10 6.82 8.01
N GLU A 72 -46.10 7.67 7.80
CA GLU A 72 -44.99 7.44 6.87
C GLU A 72 -43.66 7.95 7.44
N TRP A 73 -42.66 7.07 7.49
CA TRP A 73 -41.29 7.40 7.85
C TRP A 73 -40.55 8.02 6.66
N ARG A 74 -40.05 9.25 6.84
CA ARG A 74 -39.21 9.93 5.85
C ARG A 74 -37.84 10.30 6.43
N PRO A 75 -36.75 10.07 5.71
CA PRO A 75 -35.44 10.56 6.11
C PRO A 75 -35.41 12.10 5.98
N GLU A 76 -34.82 12.78 6.96
CA GLU A 76 -34.79 14.25 6.98
C GLU A 76 -33.82 14.84 5.95
N VAL A 77 -32.75 14.11 5.62
CA VAL A 77 -31.75 14.51 4.63
C VAL A 77 -31.41 13.30 3.77
N GLU A 78 -31.25 13.51 2.46
CA GLU A 78 -30.65 12.53 1.55
C GLU A 78 -29.14 12.42 1.79
N SER A 79 -28.76 11.93 2.98
CA SER A 79 -27.38 11.59 3.26
C SER A 79 -27.04 10.28 2.56
N LYS A 80 -25.80 10.15 2.08
CA LYS A 80 -25.27 8.86 1.57
C LYS A 80 -25.34 7.75 2.63
N GLU A 81 -25.47 8.12 3.90
CA GLU A 81 -25.60 7.23 5.05
C GLU A 81 -27.00 6.64 5.19
N LYS A 82 -28.04 7.22 4.56
CA LYS A 82 -29.40 6.67 4.52
C LYS A 82 -29.42 5.19 4.10
N HIS A 83 -28.58 4.82 3.13
CA HIS A 83 -28.48 3.44 2.65
C HIS A 83 -27.93 2.45 3.69
N SER A 84 -27.41 2.94 4.82
CA SER A 84 -26.95 2.08 5.91
C SER A 84 -28.08 1.63 6.83
N PHE A 85 -29.27 2.23 6.75
CA PHE A 85 -30.44 1.86 7.54
C PHE A 85 -31.60 1.50 6.61
N SER A 86 -32.26 0.39 6.89
CA SER A 86 -33.49 -0.02 6.21
C SER A 86 -34.63 -0.12 7.22
N LEU A 87 -35.78 0.45 6.86
CA LEU A 87 -37.02 0.34 7.62
C LEU A 87 -37.97 -0.55 6.81
N ALA A 88 -38.36 -1.69 7.36
CA ALA A 88 -39.50 -2.43 6.85
C ALA A 88 -40.79 -1.84 7.43
N ASN A 89 -41.89 -1.89 6.67
CA ASN A 89 -43.17 -1.28 7.04
C ASN A 89 -43.04 0.23 7.31
N SER A 90 -42.32 0.94 6.43
CA SER A 90 -42.06 2.37 6.58
C SER A 90 -43.32 3.24 6.46
N SER A 91 -44.43 2.69 5.98
CA SER A 91 -45.72 3.38 5.93
C SER A 91 -46.88 2.42 6.16
N ALA A 92 -47.92 2.91 6.83
CA ALA A 92 -49.16 2.18 7.03
C ALA A 92 -50.33 3.13 7.26
N PHE A 93 -51.53 2.61 7.01
CA PHE A 93 -52.76 3.22 7.48
C PHE A 93 -53.07 2.66 8.86
N LEU A 94 -53.36 3.53 9.83
CA LEU A 94 -53.63 3.14 11.21
C LEU A 94 -55.01 3.62 11.62
N ALA A 95 -55.93 2.70 11.83
CA ALA A 95 -57.19 2.97 12.50
C ALA A 95 -56.95 3.31 13.99
N PRO A 96 -57.93 3.95 14.67
CA PRO A 96 -57.86 4.17 16.11
C PRO A 96 -57.56 2.87 16.87
N GLY A 97 -56.52 2.86 17.70
CA GLY A 97 -56.06 1.71 18.47
C GLY A 97 -55.13 0.75 17.72
N GLU A 98 -54.89 0.94 16.41
CA GLU A 98 -53.96 0.10 15.66
C GLU A 98 -52.49 0.48 15.90
N THR A 99 -51.63 -0.52 15.75
CA THR A 99 -50.18 -0.41 15.95
C THR A 99 -49.43 -0.72 14.66
N LEU A 100 -48.44 0.10 14.34
CA LEU A 100 -47.47 -0.12 13.28
C LEU A 100 -46.15 -0.62 13.88
N ASP A 101 -45.80 -1.86 13.55
CA ASP A 101 -44.49 -2.44 13.86
C ASP A 101 -43.50 -2.16 12.73
N THR A 102 -42.60 -1.21 12.97
CA THR A 102 -41.51 -0.86 12.04
C THR A 102 -40.23 -1.61 12.42
N LEU A 103 -39.73 -2.48 11.54
CA LEU A 103 -38.45 -3.17 11.75
C LEU A 103 -37.31 -2.34 11.18
N ILE A 104 -36.38 -1.95 12.05
CA ILE A 104 -35.20 -1.16 11.72
C ILE A 104 -33.99 -2.08 11.65
N SER A 105 -33.33 -2.13 10.51
CA SER A 105 -32.10 -2.89 10.30
C SER A 105 -30.95 -1.97 9.93
N PHE A 106 -29.78 -2.23 10.52
CA PHE A 106 -28.55 -1.50 10.21
C PHE A 106 -27.57 -2.37 9.41
N ARG A 107 -27.21 -1.91 8.22
CA ARG A 107 -26.24 -2.54 7.32
C ARG A 107 -25.25 -1.49 6.78
N PRO A 108 -24.09 -1.31 7.43
CA PRO A 108 -23.18 -0.21 7.10
C PRO A 108 -22.61 -0.35 5.68
N VAL A 109 -22.75 0.70 4.87
CA VAL A 109 -22.13 0.78 3.53
C VAL A 109 -20.63 1.06 3.62
N LYS A 110 -20.21 1.81 4.65
CA LYS A 110 -18.81 2.16 4.93
C LYS A 110 -18.47 1.87 6.40
N LYS A 111 -17.18 1.71 6.67
CA LYS A 111 -16.63 1.64 8.02
C LYS A 111 -16.80 2.98 8.73
N GLY A 112 -17.01 2.96 10.05
CA GLY A 112 -17.19 4.15 10.86
C GLY A 112 -18.60 4.28 11.45
N LEU A 113 -18.90 5.49 11.93
CA LEU A 113 -20.20 5.87 12.48
C LEU A 113 -21.10 6.37 11.35
N ALA A 114 -22.32 5.86 11.28
CA ALA A 114 -23.39 6.37 10.42
C ALA A 114 -24.52 6.89 11.30
N VAL A 115 -25.03 8.08 10.98
CA VAL A 115 -26.14 8.71 11.72
C VAL A 115 -27.19 9.18 10.73
N VAL A 116 -28.43 8.74 10.92
CA VAL A 116 -29.56 9.11 10.08
C VAL A 116 -30.74 9.50 10.94
N HIS A 117 -31.39 10.61 10.59
CA HIS A 117 -32.61 11.08 11.23
C HIS A 117 -33.81 10.72 10.36
N TYR A 118 -34.83 10.14 10.99
CA TYR A 118 -36.11 9.84 10.36
C TYR A 118 -37.21 10.62 11.08
N THR A 119 -38.16 11.11 10.31
CA THR A 119 -39.33 11.82 10.80
C THR A 119 -40.58 11.03 10.43
N LEU A 120 -41.42 10.73 11.40
CA LEU A 120 -42.75 10.19 11.16
C LEU A 120 -43.66 11.34 10.74
N HIS A 121 -44.14 11.27 9.50
CA HIS A 121 -45.18 12.14 9.00
C HIS A 121 -46.53 11.45 9.20
N THR A 122 -47.43 12.11 9.92
CA THR A 122 -48.81 11.65 10.10
C THR A 122 -49.73 12.61 9.38
N SER A 123 -50.57 12.09 8.48
CA SER A 123 -51.63 12.87 7.86
C SER A 123 -52.98 12.23 8.17
N PRO A 124 -53.95 12.99 8.74
CA PRO A 124 -55.31 12.52 8.86
C PRO A 124 -55.82 12.31 7.45
N LYS A 125 -56.18 11.07 7.12
CA LYS A 125 -56.75 10.75 5.83
C LYS A 125 -58.17 10.33 6.09
N ALA A 126 -59.12 11.12 5.58
CA ALA A 126 -60.51 10.72 5.57
C ALA A 126 -60.59 9.33 4.92
N ILE A 127 -61.02 8.33 5.67
CA ILE A 127 -61.23 6.97 5.16
C ILE A 127 -62.18 7.12 3.98
N PHE A 128 -61.74 6.64 2.81
CA PHE A 128 -62.51 6.68 1.57
C PHE A 128 -63.90 6.07 1.81
N GLY A 129 -64.91 6.89 1.50
CA GLY A 129 -66.32 6.73 1.83
C GLY A 129 -67.03 8.08 1.93
N TYR A 130 -66.27 9.15 2.21
CA TYR A 130 -66.75 10.55 2.19
C TYR A 130 -66.20 11.38 1.02
N SER A 131 -65.49 10.81 0.03
CA SER A 131 -64.97 11.58 -1.10
C SER A 131 -66.07 12.34 -1.84
N ASP A 132 -67.26 11.75 -1.95
CA ASP A 132 -68.39 12.36 -2.64
C ASP A 132 -69.04 13.49 -1.82
N ILE A 133 -68.95 13.42 -0.48
CA ILE A 133 -69.48 14.44 0.43
C ILE A 133 -68.47 15.58 0.63
N VAL A 134 -67.17 15.30 0.60
CA VAL A 134 -66.12 16.33 0.65
C VAL A 134 -66.01 17.08 -0.68
N GLN A 135 -66.27 16.43 -1.83
CA GLN A 135 -66.41 17.12 -3.12
C GLN A 135 -67.59 18.11 -3.08
N MET A 136 -68.74 17.69 -2.53
CA MET A 136 -69.90 18.58 -2.31
C MET A 136 -69.56 19.76 -1.38
N ASN A 137 -68.71 19.57 -0.38
CA ASN A 137 -68.27 20.65 0.51
C ASN A 137 -67.19 21.56 -0.12
N ALA A 138 -66.38 21.07 -1.06
CA ALA A 138 -65.44 21.90 -1.80
C ALA A 138 -66.17 22.88 -2.75
N ASP A 139 -67.23 22.41 -3.41
CA ASP A 139 -68.10 23.25 -4.24
C ASP A 139 -68.85 24.31 -3.39
N ASN A 140 -69.28 23.94 -2.18
CA ASN A 140 -69.87 24.89 -1.22
C ASN A 140 -68.84 25.84 -0.58
N ALA A 141 -67.59 25.43 -0.37
CA ALA A 141 -66.52 26.28 0.14
C ALA A 141 -66.11 27.36 -0.89
N GLN A 142 -66.20 27.05 -2.19
CA GLN A 142 -66.06 28.03 -3.26
C GLN A 142 -67.19 29.07 -3.22
N LEU A 143 -68.41 28.65 -2.92
CA LEU A 143 -69.57 29.53 -2.69
C LEU A 143 -69.39 30.41 -1.44
N GLY A 144 -68.87 29.85 -0.33
CA GLY A 144 -68.55 30.56 0.90
C GLY A 144 -67.42 31.58 0.76
N LYS A 145 -66.40 31.29 -0.07
CA LYS A 145 -65.37 32.25 -0.48
C LYS A 145 -65.93 33.39 -1.33
N MET A 146 -66.90 33.12 -2.21
CA MET A 146 -67.61 34.16 -2.96
C MET A 146 -68.49 35.05 -2.07
N MET A 147 -69.02 34.53 -0.96
CA MET A 147 -69.85 35.29 -0.01
C MET A 147 -69.05 36.02 1.08
N GLY A 148 -67.72 35.90 1.12
CA GLY A 148 -66.87 36.61 2.08
C GLY A 148 -66.97 36.12 3.54
N ILE A 149 -67.46 34.90 3.76
CA ILE A 149 -67.70 34.33 5.12
C ILE A 149 -66.71 33.21 5.46
N ALA A 150 -65.79 32.83 4.57
CA ALA A 150 -64.84 31.77 4.85
C ALA A 150 -63.72 32.24 5.81
N GLU A 151 -63.89 32.00 7.11
CA GLU A 151 -62.76 31.85 8.02
C GLU A 151 -61.87 30.72 7.49
N GLU A 152 -60.57 30.97 7.34
CA GLU A 152 -59.62 29.93 6.94
C GLU A 152 -59.60 28.86 8.04
N ASP A 153 -60.20 27.71 7.77
CA ASP A 153 -60.14 26.56 8.67
C ASP A 153 -58.66 26.32 9.05
N PRO A 154 -58.33 26.19 10.35
CA PRO A 154 -56.97 26.00 10.79
C PRO A 154 -56.41 24.75 10.10
N LYS A 155 -55.39 24.96 9.28
CA LYS A 155 -54.70 23.88 8.57
C LYS A 155 -54.30 22.84 9.63
N PRO A 156 -54.74 21.59 9.53
CA PRO A 156 -54.47 20.58 10.55
C PRO A 156 -52.96 20.50 10.75
N GLU A 157 -52.50 20.78 11.97
CA GLU A 157 -51.08 20.78 12.29
C GLU A 157 -50.52 19.37 12.09
N GLU A 158 -49.62 19.21 11.13
CA GLU A 158 -48.89 17.96 10.95
C GLU A 158 -47.97 17.74 12.16
N LYS A 159 -48.35 16.80 13.02
CA LYS A 159 -47.46 16.34 14.09
C LYS A 159 -46.28 15.58 13.47
N LYS A 160 -45.06 16.04 13.78
CA LYS A 160 -43.81 15.42 13.31
C LYS A 160 -43.07 14.82 14.49
N ILE A 161 -42.81 13.51 14.46
CA ILE A 161 -42.02 12.83 15.48
C ILE A 161 -40.67 12.48 14.88
N ARG A 162 -39.59 13.03 15.44
CA ARG A 162 -38.21 12.82 14.96
C ARG A 162 -37.52 11.75 15.79
N LEU A 163 -36.90 10.78 15.11
CA LEU A 163 -36.05 9.74 15.67
C LEU A 163 -34.64 9.82 15.09
N THR A 164 -33.66 9.44 15.92
CA THR A 164 -32.25 9.36 15.51
C THR A 164 -31.77 7.91 15.53
N PHE A 165 -31.32 7.42 14.39
CA PHE A 165 -30.67 6.12 14.28
C PHE A 165 -29.17 6.32 14.11
N SER A 166 -28.41 5.65 14.97
CA SER A 166 -26.95 5.71 14.99
C SER A 166 -26.38 4.30 14.94
N GLY A 167 -25.35 4.11 14.14
CA GLY A 167 -24.83 2.78 13.82
C GLY A 167 -23.33 2.81 13.67
N MET A 168 -22.61 1.90 14.33
CA MET A 168 -21.15 1.82 14.23
C MET A 168 -20.70 0.51 13.58
N SER A 169 -19.83 0.64 12.57
CA SER A 169 -19.17 -0.47 11.87
C SER A 169 -17.68 -0.47 12.17
N VAL A 170 -17.20 -1.52 12.87
CA VAL A 170 -15.80 -1.68 13.27
C VAL A 170 -15.05 -2.54 12.25
N GLU A 171 -13.76 -2.28 12.04
CA GLU A 171 -12.94 -3.05 11.10
C GLU A 171 -12.90 -4.55 11.46
N ASP A 172 -12.87 -5.40 10.43
CA ASP A 172 -12.64 -6.83 10.58
C ASP A 172 -11.20 -7.08 11.08
N ASP A 173 -11.04 -7.94 12.10
CA ASP A 173 -9.76 -8.26 12.75
C ASP A 173 -8.69 -8.72 11.74
N ASN A 174 -9.12 -9.35 10.65
CA ASN A 174 -8.24 -9.76 9.56
C ASN A 174 -7.60 -8.56 8.82
N SER A 175 -8.35 -7.47 8.67
CA SER A 175 -7.85 -6.25 8.01
C SER A 175 -6.86 -5.47 8.89
N LEU A 176 -6.98 -5.57 10.21
CA LEU A 176 -6.03 -4.97 11.16
C LEU A 176 -4.69 -5.72 11.13
N ARG A 177 -4.72 -7.05 11.16
CA ARG A 177 -3.51 -7.89 11.06
C ARG A 177 -2.79 -7.72 9.72
N ALA A 178 -3.53 -7.59 8.62
CA ALA A 178 -2.95 -7.35 7.30
C ALA A 178 -2.20 -6.00 7.24
N ARG A 179 -2.77 -4.92 7.82
CA ARG A 179 -2.08 -3.63 7.94
C ARG A 179 -0.83 -3.70 8.80
N GLN A 180 -0.88 -4.38 9.94
CA GLN A 180 0.28 -4.55 10.81
C GLN A 180 1.42 -5.28 10.11
N ARG A 181 1.13 -6.32 9.31
CA ARG A 181 2.13 -7.01 8.49
C ARG A 181 2.74 -6.10 7.42
N ALA A 182 1.92 -5.35 6.70
CA ALA A 182 2.39 -4.41 5.69
C ALA A 182 3.28 -3.32 6.31
N HIS A 183 2.93 -2.82 7.49
CA HIS A 183 3.74 -1.82 8.19
C HIS A 183 5.10 -2.39 8.62
N ALA A 184 5.14 -3.64 9.10
CA ALA A 184 6.37 -4.33 9.47
C ALA A 184 7.28 -4.63 8.26
N GLU A 185 6.70 -4.87 7.08
CA GLU A 185 7.48 -5.03 5.83
C GLU A 185 8.11 -3.70 5.38
N VAL A 186 7.35 -2.61 5.40
CA VAL A 186 7.88 -1.28 5.05
C VAL A 186 9.00 -0.86 5.99
N GLU A 187 8.86 -1.13 7.30
CA GLU A 187 9.88 -0.81 8.29
C GLU A 187 11.20 -1.58 8.04
N LYS A 188 11.11 -2.85 7.65
CA LYS A 188 12.29 -3.64 7.25
C LYS A 188 12.99 -3.02 6.04
N ASP A 189 12.24 -2.64 5.01
CA ASP A 189 12.82 -2.05 3.79
C ASP A 189 13.54 -0.73 4.09
N VAL A 190 12.98 0.10 4.97
CA VAL A 190 13.62 1.35 5.43
C VAL A 190 14.92 1.08 6.17
N ILE A 191 14.94 0.09 7.07
CA ILE A 191 16.14 -0.30 7.82
C ILE A 191 17.22 -0.84 6.89
N PHE A 192 16.86 -1.70 5.93
CA PHE A 192 17.82 -2.22 4.95
C PHE A 192 18.36 -1.13 4.03
N GLY A 193 17.51 -0.20 3.58
CA GLY A 193 17.92 0.95 2.78
C GLY A 193 18.94 1.82 3.53
N THR A 194 18.62 2.20 4.77
CA THR A 194 19.51 3.01 5.60
C THR A 194 20.83 2.30 5.94
N MET A 195 20.82 1.01 6.27
CA MET A 195 22.03 0.23 6.45
C MET A 195 22.92 0.22 5.20
N ARG A 196 22.31 0.03 4.02
CA ARG A 196 23.04 0.03 2.75
C ARG A 196 23.71 1.38 2.51
N ASP A 197 23.01 2.48 2.75
CA ASP A 197 23.55 3.82 2.57
C ASP A 197 24.70 4.12 3.53
N ILE A 198 24.60 3.66 4.79
CA ILE A 198 25.68 3.76 5.77
C ILE A 198 26.91 2.96 5.31
N VAL A 199 26.73 1.71 4.88
CA VAL A 199 27.83 0.86 4.41
C VAL A 199 28.50 1.46 3.18
N VAL A 200 27.73 1.91 2.19
CA VAL A 200 28.26 2.59 1.00
C VAL A 200 28.99 3.88 1.39
N GLY A 201 28.46 4.63 2.35
CA GLY A 201 29.08 5.84 2.88
C GLY A 201 30.41 5.57 3.60
N ILE A 202 30.50 4.49 4.37
CA ILE A 202 31.74 4.04 5.03
C ILE A 202 32.75 3.59 3.98
N VAL A 203 32.36 2.70 3.07
CA VAL A 203 33.23 2.20 1.98
C VAL A 203 33.75 3.34 1.11
N ALA A 204 32.92 4.35 0.82
CA ALA A 204 33.34 5.54 0.08
C ALA A 204 34.33 6.43 0.86
N LYS A 205 34.29 6.40 2.20
CA LYS A 205 35.18 7.17 3.08
C LYS A 205 36.50 6.45 3.39
N VAL A 206 36.52 5.11 3.37
CA VAL A 206 37.75 4.34 3.51
C VAL A 206 38.56 4.45 2.22
N LYS A 207 39.44 5.44 2.16
CA LYS A 207 40.44 5.53 1.08
C LYS A 207 41.32 4.27 1.13
N PRO A 208 41.54 3.57 0.01
CA PRO A 208 42.52 2.51 -0.02
C PRO A 208 43.87 3.07 0.46
N SER A 209 44.58 2.39 1.37
CA SER A 209 45.93 2.81 1.70
C SER A 209 46.85 2.51 0.52
N VAL A 210 47.69 3.46 0.09
CA VAL A 210 48.73 3.18 -0.91
C VAL A 210 49.65 2.11 -0.32
N PRO A 211 49.84 0.96 -0.99
CA PRO A 211 50.66 -0.11 -0.44
C PRO A 211 52.13 0.33 -0.25
N PRO A 212 52.82 -0.20 0.77
CA PRO A 212 54.24 0.05 1.01
C PRO A 212 55.08 -0.24 -0.24
N LYS A 213 56.17 0.51 -0.46
CA LYS A 213 56.99 0.42 -1.68
C LYS A 213 57.51 -1.00 -1.94
N GLU A 214 57.74 -1.75 -0.87
CA GLU A 214 58.26 -3.11 -0.86
C GLU A 214 57.24 -4.14 -1.40
N GLU A 215 55.94 -3.85 -1.26
CA GLU A 215 54.86 -4.75 -1.67
C GLU A 215 54.40 -4.56 -3.12
N ARG A 216 54.57 -3.35 -3.65
CA ARG A 216 54.12 -2.96 -5.01
C ARG A 216 54.61 -3.90 -6.11
N PRO A 217 55.88 -4.37 -6.12
CA PRO A 217 56.34 -5.29 -7.14
C PRO A 217 55.63 -6.64 -7.09
N LYS A 218 55.36 -7.15 -5.88
CA LYS A 218 54.62 -8.40 -5.67
C LYS A 218 53.17 -8.26 -6.12
N LEU A 219 52.53 -7.13 -5.79
CA LEU A 219 51.17 -6.81 -6.22
C LEU A 219 51.07 -6.72 -7.75
N PHE A 220 51.95 -5.96 -8.39
CA PHE A 220 51.99 -5.82 -9.85
C PHE A 220 52.14 -7.19 -10.53
N TYR A 221 53.09 -8.02 -10.07
CA TYR A 221 53.28 -9.36 -10.63
C TYR A 221 52.05 -10.25 -10.43
N ARG A 222 51.48 -10.27 -9.22
CA ARG A 222 50.31 -11.10 -8.88
C ARG A 222 49.11 -10.76 -9.75
N VAL A 223 48.78 -9.48 -9.87
CA VAL A 223 47.60 -8.99 -10.60
C VAL A 223 47.76 -9.16 -12.11
N ASN A 224 48.98 -8.98 -12.64
CA ASN A 224 49.25 -9.06 -14.08
C ASN A 224 49.81 -10.40 -14.55
N ARG A 225 49.84 -11.42 -13.69
CA ARG A 225 50.30 -12.78 -14.02
C ARG A 225 49.61 -13.37 -15.27
N PRO A 226 48.28 -13.22 -15.47
CA PRO A 226 47.62 -13.73 -16.67
C PRO A 226 48.13 -13.12 -17.97
N LEU A 227 48.64 -11.88 -17.92
CA LEU A 227 49.20 -11.16 -19.07
C LEU A 227 50.69 -11.45 -19.29
N ARG A 228 51.30 -12.30 -18.43
CA ARG A 228 52.73 -12.64 -18.42
C ARG A 228 53.63 -11.40 -18.37
N LEU A 229 53.24 -10.41 -17.57
CA LEU A 229 54.03 -9.19 -17.36
C LEU A 229 54.97 -9.39 -16.18
N TYR A 230 56.25 -9.15 -16.40
CA TYR A 230 57.26 -9.19 -15.35
C TYR A 230 57.72 -7.78 -15.02
N TYR A 231 57.94 -7.49 -13.73
CA TYR A 231 58.37 -6.18 -13.29
C TYR A 231 59.89 -6.05 -13.33
N THR A 232 60.35 -4.85 -13.63
CA THR A 232 61.66 -4.35 -13.19
C THR A 232 61.41 -3.02 -12.47
N PRO A 233 62.25 -2.59 -11.52
CA PRO A 233 62.03 -1.34 -10.80
C PRO A 233 61.79 -0.15 -11.74
N LYS A 234 62.56 -0.09 -12.85
CA LYS A 234 62.41 0.93 -13.90
C LYS A 234 61.06 0.86 -14.61
N VAL A 235 60.61 -0.32 -15.04
CA VAL A 235 59.34 -0.48 -15.75
C VAL A 235 58.16 -0.20 -14.81
N LEU A 236 58.24 -0.65 -13.54
CA LEU A 236 57.20 -0.41 -12.55
C LEU A 236 57.05 1.10 -12.26
N SER A 237 58.15 1.81 -12.04
CA SER A 237 58.15 3.27 -11.87
C SER A 237 57.50 3.98 -13.07
N GLN A 238 57.78 3.55 -14.29
CA GLN A 238 57.13 4.13 -15.48
C GLN A 238 55.63 3.86 -15.55
N PHE A 239 55.16 2.71 -15.05
CA PHE A 239 53.73 2.46 -14.91
C PHE A 239 53.10 3.34 -13.82
N GLU A 240 53.78 3.55 -12.69
CA GLU A 240 53.34 4.45 -11.63
C GLU A 240 53.22 5.91 -12.14
N ASP A 241 54.21 6.38 -12.91
CA ASP A 241 54.20 7.71 -13.54
C ASP A 241 53.05 7.85 -14.55
N LEU A 242 52.84 6.82 -15.37
CA LEU A 242 51.72 6.78 -16.32
C LEU A 242 50.38 6.82 -15.59
N SER A 243 50.23 6.02 -14.53
CA SER A 243 49.00 5.99 -13.72
C SER A 243 48.70 7.34 -13.08
N SER A 244 49.72 8.02 -12.55
CA SER A 244 49.60 9.36 -11.96
C SER A 244 49.19 10.39 -13.01
N SER A 245 49.77 10.30 -14.21
CA SER A 245 49.42 11.16 -15.35
C SER A 245 47.98 10.94 -15.83
N VAL A 246 47.52 9.69 -15.86
CA VAL A 246 46.14 9.35 -16.22
C VAL A 246 45.17 9.85 -15.16
N LEU A 247 45.45 9.65 -13.86
CA LEU A 247 44.63 10.17 -12.76
C LEU A 247 44.55 11.70 -12.75
N ALA A 248 45.64 12.39 -13.06
CA ALA A 248 45.64 13.85 -13.22
C ALA A 248 44.74 14.30 -14.39
N ALA A 249 44.61 13.46 -15.43
CA ALA A 249 43.71 13.68 -16.54
C ALA A 249 42.23 13.43 -16.22
N GLN A 250 41.90 12.75 -15.11
CA GLN A 250 40.53 12.45 -14.69
C GLN A 250 39.80 13.62 -13.99
N THR A 251 38.49 13.45 -13.82
CA THR A 251 37.63 14.36 -13.03
C THR A 251 38.04 14.36 -11.55
N ARG A 252 37.72 15.45 -10.84
CA ARG A 252 38.04 15.60 -9.40
C ARG A 252 37.49 14.45 -8.56
N ARG A 253 36.28 13.96 -8.88
CA ARG A 253 35.62 12.85 -8.18
C ARG A 253 36.45 11.56 -8.27
N ILE A 254 36.87 11.18 -9.47
CA ILE A 254 37.67 9.96 -9.69
C ILE A 254 39.04 10.10 -9.02
N ARG A 255 39.72 11.25 -9.22
CA ARG A 255 41.06 11.50 -8.67
C ARG A 255 41.14 11.38 -7.15
N ASN A 256 40.08 11.74 -6.44
CA ASN A 256 40.05 11.75 -4.98
C ASN A 256 39.70 10.38 -4.36
N ASN A 257 39.10 9.49 -5.15
CA ASN A 257 38.53 8.23 -4.66
C ASN A 257 39.30 7.00 -5.16
N GLU A 258 39.99 7.11 -6.29
CA GLU A 258 40.64 5.97 -6.93
C GLU A 258 42.14 5.94 -6.64
N ILE A 259 42.65 4.74 -6.38
CA ILE A 259 44.08 4.44 -6.26
C ILE A 259 44.39 3.29 -7.20
N TRP A 260 45.53 3.37 -7.87
CA TRP A 260 45.86 2.38 -8.88
C TRP A 260 46.17 1.05 -8.20
N ASP A 261 45.39 0.03 -8.53
CA ASP A 261 45.51 -1.35 -8.03
C ASP A 261 46.68 -2.13 -8.67
N TYR A 262 47.60 -1.44 -9.34
CA TYR A 262 48.70 -2.01 -10.12
C TYR A 262 48.28 -2.89 -11.30
N SER A 263 47.00 -2.92 -11.68
CA SER A 263 46.50 -3.68 -12.82
C SER A 263 46.69 -2.90 -14.13
N VAL A 264 47.19 -3.56 -15.17
CA VAL A 264 47.20 -3.00 -16.53
C VAL A 264 45.77 -2.88 -17.07
N LYS A 265 44.85 -3.77 -16.64
CA LYS A 265 43.45 -3.72 -17.06
C LYS A 265 42.72 -2.51 -16.45
N SER A 266 42.92 -2.22 -15.17
CA SER A 266 42.32 -1.03 -14.52
C SER A 266 42.86 0.25 -15.15
N LEU A 267 44.17 0.31 -15.42
CA LEU A 267 44.80 1.46 -16.06
C LEU A 267 44.27 1.67 -17.48
N THR A 268 43.99 0.60 -18.22
CA THR A 268 43.33 0.67 -19.54
C THR A 268 41.92 1.27 -19.41
N LYS A 269 41.12 0.78 -18.45
CA LYS A 269 39.78 1.31 -18.18
C LYS A 269 39.81 2.79 -17.80
N TRP A 270 40.78 3.20 -16.98
CA TRP A 270 40.97 4.62 -16.65
C TRP A 270 41.33 5.44 -17.89
N ILE A 271 42.20 4.95 -18.76
CA ILE A 271 42.52 5.66 -20.01
C ILE A 271 41.26 5.85 -20.88
N ASP A 272 40.42 4.82 -20.97
CA ASP A 272 39.18 4.85 -21.74
C ASP A 272 38.11 5.76 -21.10
N SER A 273 38.16 5.97 -19.77
CA SER A 273 37.21 6.83 -19.04
C SER A 273 37.63 8.30 -18.98
N VAL A 274 38.76 8.69 -19.58
CA VAL A 274 39.21 10.09 -19.59
C VAL A 274 38.15 10.96 -20.32
N PRO A 275 37.69 12.07 -19.73
CA PRO A 275 36.66 12.92 -20.34
C PRO A 275 37.01 13.38 -21.77
N THR A 276 36.01 13.46 -22.64
CA THR A 276 36.15 13.77 -24.08
C THR A 276 36.91 15.07 -24.35
N ARG A 277 36.80 16.07 -23.46
CA ARG A 277 37.57 17.33 -23.52
C ARG A 277 39.09 17.13 -23.49
N ARG A 278 39.57 15.96 -23.08
CA ARG A 278 40.99 15.57 -23.02
C ARG A 278 41.30 14.37 -23.93
N ALA A 279 40.44 14.09 -24.92
CA ALA A 279 40.58 12.95 -25.83
C ALA A 279 41.94 12.90 -26.55
N TYR A 280 42.57 14.05 -26.84
CA TYR A 280 43.90 14.12 -27.45
C TYR A 280 44.98 13.41 -26.59
N LYS A 281 44.83 13.37 -25.26
CA LYS A 281 45.76 12.67 -24.35
C LYS A 281 45.55 11.16 -24.34
N VAL A 282 44.35 10.67 -24.65
CA VAL A 282 44.01 9.24 -24.64
C VAL A 282 44.90 8.45 -25.59
N LYS A 283 45.15 8.98 -26.80
CA LYS A 283 46.04 8.34 -27.78
C LYS A 283 47.48 8.21 -27.25
N ALA A 284 47.99 9.27 -26.62
CA ALA A 284 49.32 9.27 -26.00
C ALA A 284 49.40 8.28 -24.83
N PHE A 285 48.40 8.22 -23.96
CA PHE A 285 48.35 7.26 -22.86
C PHE A 285 48.26 5.82 -23.33
N LYS A 286 47.43 5.51 -24.34
CA LYS A 286 47.37 4.16 -24.94
C LYS A 286 48.71 3.76 -25.56
N ALA A 287 49.37 4.67 -26.27
CA ALA A 287 50.68 4.42 -26.84
C ALA A 287 51.74 4.17 -25.74
N GLY A 288 51.73 4.98 -24.68
CA GLY A 288 52.59 4.80 -23.50
C GLY A 288 52.37 3.45 -22.83
N LEU A 289 51.11 3.09 -22.56
CA LEU A 289 50.74 1.82 -21.95
C LEU A 289 51.22 0.63 -22.80
N ASN A 290 50.98 0.67 -24.11
CA ASN A 290 51.41 -0.37 -25.04
C ASN A 290 52.94 -0.54 -25.07
N ARG A 291 53.70 0.56 -25.00
CA ARG A 291 55.17 0.52 -24.92
C ARG A 291 55.62 -0.16 -23.62
N LEU A 292 55.02 0.19 -22.49
CA LEU A 292 55.37 -0.41 -21.19
C LEU A 292 55.00 -1.90 -21.10
N VAL A 293 53.82 -2.28 -21.62
CA VAL A 293 53.41 -3.68 -21.72
C VAL A 293 54.37 -4.49 -22.58
N LYS A 294 54.81 -3.96 -23.73
CA LYS A 294 55.83 -4.60 -24.58
C LYS A 294 57.16 -4.76 -23.84
N ALA A 295 57.62 -3.72 -23.14
CA ALA A 295 58.86 -3.76 -22.36
C ALA A 295 58.79 -4.81 -21.22
N ALA A 296 57.67 -4.88 -20.50
CA ALA A 296 57.46 -5.86 -19.44
C ALA A 296 57.44 -7.31 -19.96
N LYS A 297 56.81 -7.55 -21.12
CA LYS A 297 56.84 -8.86 -21.79
C LYS A 297 58.24 -9.25 -22.26
N LEU A 298 59.00 -8.32 -22.83
CA LEU A 298 60.38 -8.57 -23.25
C LEU A 298 61.27 -8.92 -22.06
N ASN A 299 61.09 -8.26 -20.91
CA ASN A 299 61.82 -8.60 -19.69
C ASN A 299 61.47 -10.00 -19.17
N HIS A 300 60.20 -10.39 -19.24
CA HIS A 300 59.79 -11.76 -18.90
C HIS A 300 60.51 -12.80 -19.78
N LEU A 301 60.55 -12.57 -21.10
CA LEU A 301 61.26 -13.46 -22.03
C LEU A 301 62.75 -13.53 -21.74
N ARG A 302 63.41 -12.41 -21.44
CA ARG A 302 64.83 -12.38 -21.06
C ARG A 302 65.12 -13.21 -19.81
N ILE A 303 64.23 -13.16 -18.82
CA ILE A 303 64.37 -13.94 -17.58
C ILE A 303 64.21 -15.44 -17.88
N LEU A 304 63.20 -15.81 -18.69
CA LEU A 304 63.00 -17.19 -19.11
C LEU A 304 64.22 -17.74 -19.88
N LEU A 305 64.77 -16.95 -20.81
CA LEU A 305 65.97 -17.33 -21.56
C LEU A 305 67.18 -17.52 -20.65
N ARG A 306 67.44 -16.58 -19.73
CA ARG A 306 68.53 -16.71 -18.74
C ARG A 306 68.38 -17.95 -17.86
N SER A 307 67.15 -18.25 -17.40
CA SER A 307 66.88 -19.42 -16.55
C SER A 307 67.09 -20.76 -17.28
N LYS A 308 66.89 -20.80 -18.60
CA LYS A 308 67.15 -21.99 -19.42
C LYS A 308 68.62 -22.15 -19.76
N SER A 309 69.34 -21.06 -20.00
CA SER A 309 70.79 -21.07 -20.28
C SER A 309 71.65 -21.51 -19.09
N SER A 310 71.12 -21.47 -17.87
CA SER A 310 71.77 -22.06 -16.69
C SER A 310 71.59 -23.58 -16.57
N SER A 311 70.68 -24.18 -17.36
CA SER A 311 70.43 -25.64 -17.37
C SER A 311 70.91 -26.35 -18.65
N VAL A 312 71.35 -25.59 -19.65
CA VAL A 312 71.85 -26.11 -20.92
C VAL A 312 73.26 -25.58 -21.12
N CYS A 313 74.24 -26.49 -21.17
CA CYS A 313 75.65 -26.23 -21.48
C CYS A 313 75.80 -25.06 -22.46
N LEU A 314 76.54 -24.04 -22.02
CA LEU A 314 76.95 -22.83 -22.73
C LEU A 314 77.88 -23.08 -23.95
N LEU A 315 77.74 -24.20 -24.65
CA LEU A 315 78.65 -24.60 -25.73
C LEU A 315 78.13 -24.36 -27.15
N THR A 316 76.88 -23.94 -27.38
CA THR A 316 76.37 -23.82 -28.77
C THR A 316 75.91 -22.44 -29.21
N LEU A 317 75.76 -21.47 -28.29
CA LEU A 317 75.30 -20.13 -28.66
C LEU A 317 76.42 -19.17 -29.09
N ARG A 318 77.68 -19.44 -28.75
CA ARG A 318 78.82 -18.63 -29.22
C ARG A 318 79.17 -18.96 -30.68
N ASP A 319 79.04 -20.23 -31.07
CA ASP A 319 79.34 -20.68 -32.43
C ASP A 319 78.22 -20.34 -33.43
N ALA A 320 76.96 -20.31 -32.98
CA ALA A 320 75.84 -19.90 -33.83
C ALA A 320 75.89 -18.40 -34.23
N PHE A 321 76.57 -17.55 -33.47
CA PHE A 321 76.67 -16.11 -33.77
C PHE A 321 77.96 -15.69 -34.48
N GLN A 322 79.00 -16.53 -34.54
CA GLN A 322 80.21 -16.24 -35.32
C GLN A 322 80.10 -16.57 -36.81
N GLY A 323 79.12 -17.39 -37.23
CA GLY A 323 78.88 -17.71 -38.65
C GLY A 323 78.04 -16.68 -39.44
N TYR A 324 77.48 -15.66 -38.79
CA TYR A 324 76.47 -14.76 -39.39
C TYR A 324 77.06 -13.50 -40.07
N ARG A 325 78.20 -13.63 -40.74
CA ARG A 325 78.69 -12.62 -41.70
C ARG A 325 78.96 -13.28 -43.05
N GLY A 326 77.94 -13.28 -43.90
CA GLY A 326 78.14 -13.49 -45.34
C GLY A 326 77.18 -14.49 -45.97
N THR A 327 76.33 -13.95 -46.85
CA THR A 327 75.66 -14.63 -47.97
C THR A 327 74.46 -15.55 -47.69
N SER A 328 73.30 -15.08 -48.17
CA SER A 328 72.41 -15.74 -49.14
C SER A 328 71.82 -17.13 -48.83
N LYS A 329 70.47 -17.14 -48.82
CA LYS A 329 69.52 -18.25 -48.96
C LYS A 329 69.28 -19.14 -47.73
N ASN A 330 68.14 -18.88 -47.08
CA ASN A 330 67.32 -19.73 -46.20
C ASN A 330 68.04 -20.85 -45.43
N PRO A 331 68.41 -20.63 -44.16
CA PRO A 331 68.82 -21.73 -43.30
C PRO A 331 67.59 -22.50 -42.82
N THR A 332 67.50 -23.77 -43.18
CA THR A 332 66.60 -24.73 -42.54
C THR A 332 67.16 -25.04 -41.14
N ILE A 333 66.52 -24.53 -40.10
CA ILE A 333 66.89 -24.81 -38.70
C ILE A 333 66.34 -26.18 -38.33
N TYR A 334 67.23 -27.18 -38.24
CA TYR A 334 66.89 -28.49 -37.67
C TYR A 334 66.94 -28.41 -36.15
N LEU A 335 65.76 -28.38 -35.52
CA LEU A 335 65.62 -28.57 -34.08
C LEU A 335 65.62 -30.08 -33.79
N HIS A 336 66.73 -30.61 -33.26
CA HIS A 336 66.73 -31.96 -32.70
C HIS A 336 65.95 -31.97 -31.38
N PRO A 337 64.95 -32.86 -31.21
CA PRO A 337 64.27 -33.03 -29.94
C PRO A 337 65.21 -33.72 -28.95
N CYS A 338 65.59 -33.01 -27.90
CA CYS A 338 66.22 -33.62 -26.74
C CYS A 338 65.17 -34.50 -26.05
N ARG A 339 65.44 -35.81 -25.96
CA ARG A 339 64.63 -36.73 -25.15
C ARG A 339 64.74 -36.35 -23.67
N PRO A 340 63.61 -36.30 -22.93
CA PRO A 340 63.67 -36.15 -21.49
C PRO A 340 64.22 -37.45 -20.85
N LYS A 341 65.02 -37.29 -19.79
CA LYS A 341 65.29 -38.34 -18.81
C LYS A 341 64.24 -38.27 -17.71
#